data_AF-A0A7D5N683-F1
#
_entry.id   AF-A0A7D5N683-F1
#
_cell.length_a   1.000
_cell.length_b   1.000
_cell.length_c   1.000
_cell.angle_alpha   90.00
_cell.angle_beta   90.00
_cell.angle_gamma   90.00
#
_symmetry.space_group_name_H-M   'P 1'
#
loop_
_entity.id
_entity.type
_entity.pdbx_description
1 polymer ?
#
loop_
_entity_poly.entity_id
_entity_poly.type
_entity_poly.pdbx_seq_one_letter_code
_entity_poly.pdbx_strand_id
1 'polypeptide(L)'
;MAESDIDGSLVTIGYTGNMMDANSFDGFMLKMDSAGNHITNKTIAFNFWDYFYDVCLMGNGHMMAIGMSKPVQVCGGNLFYTRFDQTGDTVFTRVYGTPSGNGANFNNIQNAIRITTPSDWVPYGPILPVATNIKWFG
;
A
#
# COMPACT_ATOMS: atom_id res chain seq x y z
N MET A 1 -7.58 -4.00 5.14
CA MET A 1 -7.04 -2.98 6.07
C MET A 1 -7.35 -1.61 5.51
N ALA A 2 -7.46 -0.56 6.33
CA ALA A 2 -7.79 0.77 5.84
C ALA A 2 -7.03 1.87 6.60
N GLU A 3 -6.86 3.02 5.95
CA GLU A 3 -6.17 4.19 6.48
C GLU A 3 -6.81 5.47 5.94
N SER A 4 -6.91 6.49 6.80
CA SER A 4 -7.52 7.78 6.47
C SER A 4 -6.46 8.85 6.22
N ASP A 5 -6.69 9.70 5.22
CA ASP A 5 -5.86 10.87 4.94
C ASP A 5 -6.35 12.10 5.71
N ILE A 6 -5.58 13.19 5.70
CA ILE A 6 -5.87 14.44 6.40
C ILE A 6 -7.14 15.14 5.91
N ASP A 7 -7.53 14.89 4.66
CA ASP A 7 -8.77 15.40 4.06
C ASP A 7 -10.02 14.55 4.42
N GLY A 8 -9.83 13.49 5.21
CA GLY A 8 -10.87 12.55 5.60
C GLY A 8 -11.19 11.50 4.54
N SER A 9 -10.50 11.48 3.40
CA SER A 9 -10.57 10.36 2.46
C SER A 9 -10.04 9.08 3.08
N LEU A 10 -10.53 7.94 2.59
CA LEU A 10 -10.17 6.61 3.09
C LEU A 10 -9.57 5.78 1.96
N VAL A 11 -8.44 5.15 2.22
CA VAL A 11 -7.87 4.09 1.38
C VAL A 11 -8.03 2.77 2.10
N THR A 12 -8.60 1.79 1.43
CA THR A 12 -8.69 0.41 1.90
C THR A 12 -8.10 -0.54 0.88
N ILE A 13 -7.60 -1.66 1.37
CA ILE A 13 -6.95 -2.70 0.58
C ILE A 13 -7.47 -4.09 0.92
N GLY A 14 -7.28 -4.98 -0.04
CA GLY A 14 -7.55 -6.40 0.10
C GLY A 14 -7.18 -7.12 -1.19
N TYR A 15 -8.08 -7.96 -1.66
CA TYR A 15 -7.90 -8.72 -2.90
C TYR A 15 -9.25 -8.94 -3.59
N THR A 16 -9.24 -9.02 -4.92
CA THR A 16 -10.37 -9.48 -5.72
C THR A 16 -10.24 -10.96 -5.98
N GLY A 17 -11.37 -11.69 -5.99
CA GLY A 17 -11.43 -13.07 -6.45
C GLY A 17 -12.76 -13.33 -7.14
N ASN A 18 -12.75 -14.12 -8.20
CA ASN A 18 -13.97 -14.62 -8.80
C ASN A 18 -14.43 -15.88 -8.04
N MET A 19 -15.68 -15.91 -7.59
CA MET A 19 -16.25 -17.10 -6.96
C MET A 19 -16.34 -18.31 -7.91
N MET A 20 -16.32 -18.06 -9.23
CA MET A 20 -16.36 -19.10 -10.27
C MET A 20 -14.96 -19.58 -10.69
N ASP A 21 -13.92 -18.79 -10.42
CA ASP A 21 -12.51 -19.11 -10.65
C ASP A 21 -11.74 -18.88 -9.34
N ALA A 22 -12.05 -19.67 -8.30
CA ALA A 22 -11.45 -19.63 -6.95
C ALA A 22 -9.93 -19.89 -6.90
N ASN A 23 -9.30 -19.80 -8.06
CA ASN A 23 -7.93 -20.11 -8.36
C ASN A 23 -7.10 -18.84 -8.40
N SER A 24 -7.59 -17.67 -8.82
CA SER A 24 -6.77 -16.46 -8.87
C SER A 24 -7.29 -15.37 -7.94
N PHE A 25 -6.40 -14.82 -7.11
CA PHE A 25 -6.67 -13.63 -6.31
C PHE A 25 -5.70 -12.54 -6.72
N ASP A 26 -6.22 -11.34 -6.97
CA ASP A 26 -5.41 -10.18 -7.33
C ASP A 26 -5.49 -9.15 -6.21
N GLY A 27 -4.40 -8.42 -5.95
CA GLY A 27 -4.39 -7.36 -4.93
C GLY A 27 -5.35 -6.24 -5.30
N PHE A 28 -6.10 -5.72 -4.34
CA PHE A 28 -7.10 -4.68 -4.56
C PHE A 28 -6.85 -3.45 -3.67
N MET A 29 -6.99 -2.27 -4.25
CA MET A 29 -7.01 -0.98 -3.55
C MET A 29 -8.26 -0.21 -3.93
N LEU A 30 -8.91 0.40 -2.95
CA LEU A 30 -10.06 1.27 -3.10
C LEU A 30 -9.84 2.56 -2.32
N LYS A 31 -10.01 3.70 -2.99
CA LYS A 31 -10.03 5.03 -2.37
C LYS A 31 -11.44 5.60 -2.45
N MET A 32 -11.89 6.17 -1.35
CA MET A 32 -13.20 6.80 -1.20
C MET A 32 -13.06 8.15 -0.50
N ASP A 33 -14.00 9.05 -0.71
CA ASP A 33 -14.07 10.31 0.03
C ASP A 33 -14.57 10.09 1.48
N SER A 34 -14.61 11.16 2.26
CA SER A 34 -15.07 11.14 3.66
C SER A 34 -16.55 10.80 3.83
N ALA A 35 -17.34 10.87 2.77
CA ALA A 35 -18.74 10.45 2.74
C ALA A 35 -18.90 8.98 2.27
N GLY A 36 -17.80 8.31 1.92
CA GLY A 36 -17.80 6.94 1.41
C GLY A 36 -18.10 6.84 -0.09
N ASN A 37 -18.09 7.94 -0.84
CA ASN A 37 -18.22 7.89 -2.29
C ASN A 37 -16.94 7.37 -2.93
N HIS A 38 -17.09 6.57 -3.97
CA HIS A 38 -15.97 6.05 -4.75
C HIS A 38 -15.16 7.19 -5.40
N ILE A 39 -13.83 7.14 -5.24
CA ILE A 39 -12.88 8.01 -5.95
C ILE A 39 -12.13 7.18 -7.00
N THR A 40 -11.47 6.10 -6.59
CA THR A 40 -10.70 5.23 -7.49
C THR A 40 -10.58 3.82 -6.93
N ASN A 41 -10.30 2.85 -7.81
CA ASN A 41 -9.88 1.51 -7.40
C ASN A 41 -8.84 0.95 -8.37
N LYS A 42 -8.03 0.02 -7.88
CA LYS A 42 -7.02 -0.70 -8.67
C LYS A 42 -6.99 -2.17 -8.31
N THR A 43 -6.89 -2.99 -9.34
CA THR A 43 -6.54 -4.41 -9.23
C THR A 43 -5.11 -4.59 -9.72
N ILE A 44 -4.26 -5.20 -8.90
CA ILE A 44 -2.85 -5.43 -9.17
C ILE A 44 -2.59 -6.93 -9.09
N ALA A 45 -2.32 -7.52 -10.25
CA ALA A 45 -1.97 -8.93 -10.39
C ALA A 45 -0.46 -9.06 -10.70
N PHE A 46 0.14 -10.14 -10.23
CA PHE A 46 1.52 -10.49 -10.54
C PHE A 46 1.71 -12.01 -10.66
N ASN A 47 1.32 -12.77 -9.64
CA ASN A 47 1.31 -14.23 -9.67
C ASN A 47 -0.14 -14.73 -9.68
N PHE A 48 -0.39 -15.86 -9.03
CA PHE A 48 -1.71 -16.48 -8.96
C PHE A 48 -2.48 -15.99 -7.74
N TRP A 49 -1.77 -15.83 -6.62
CA TRP A 49 -2.34 -15.37 -5.37
C TRP A 49 -1.58 -14.13 -4.92
N ASP A 50 -2.17 -12.97 -5.17
CA ASP A 50 -1.69 -11.65 -4.81
C ASP A 50 -2.63 -11.00 -3.80
N TYR A 51 -2.08 -10.67 -2.65
CA TYR A 51 -2.82 -10.11 -1.53
C TYR A 51 -2.13 -8.85 -1.04
N PHE A 52 -2.93 -7.82 -0.77
CA PHE A 52 -2.51 -6.72 0.10
C PHE A 52 -3.04 -6.96 1.51
N TYR A 53 -2.15 -6.83 2.48
CA TYR A 53 -2.44 -7.01 3.91
C TYR A 53 -2.36 -5.72 4.70
N ASP A 54 -1.47 -4.80 4.32
CA ASP A 54 -1.34 -3.49 4.97
C ASP A 54 -1.09 -2.36 3.96
N VAL A 55 -1.55 -1.15 4.31
CA VAL A 55 -1.46 0.08 3.52
C VAL A 55 -0.96 1.22 4.41
N CYS A 56 -0.15 2.10 3.82
CA CYS A 56 0.39 3.31 4.44
C CYS A 56 0.21 4.52 3.49
N LEU A 57 -0.32 5.63 4.00
CA LEU A 57 -0.38 6.93 3.36
C LEU A 57 0.92 7.67 3.64
N MET A 58 1.53 8.16 2.57
CA MET A 58 2.62 9.11 2.65
C MET A 58 2.00 10.50 2.83
N GLY A 59 2.55 11.35 3.71
CA GLY A 59 2.02 12.70 3.98
C GLY A 59 1.98 13.67 2.78
N ASN A 60 2.32 13.20 1.58
CA ASN A 60 2.16 13.90 0.30
C ASN A 60 1.01 13.32 -0.56
N GLY A 61 0.11 12.54 0.03
CA GLY A 61 -1.05 11.94 -0.63
C GLY A 61 -0.76 10.65 -1.41
N HIS A 62 0.50 10.25 -1.57
CA HIS A 62 0.82 8.95 -2.19
C HIS A 62 0.51 7.80 -1.23
N MET A 63 0.39 6.58 -1.75
CA MET A 63 0.15 5.38 -0.92
C MET A 63 1.15 4.27 -1.17
N MET A 64 1.35 3.42 -0.17
CA MET A 64 2.07 2.14 -0.26
C MET A 64 1.17 1.02 0.21
N ALA A 65 1.09 -0.07 -0.55
CA ALA A 65 0.45 -1.31 -0.12
C ALA A 65 1.48 -2.43 -0.13
N ILE A 66 1.42 -3.28 0.90
CA ILE A 66 2.22 -4.49 1.00
C ILE A 66 1.36 -5.71 1.25
N GLY A 67 1.90 -6.87 0.89
CA GLY A 67 1.39 -8.14 1.33
C GLY A 67 2.18 -9.27 0.70
N MET A 68 1.48 -10.24 0.13
CA MET A 68 2.05 -11.48 -0.35
C MET A 68 1.66 -11.76 -1.80
N SER A 69 2.64 -12.16 -2.59
CA SER A 69 2.45 -12.71 -3.93
C SER A 69 3.03 -14.13 -3.99
N LYS A 70 2.28 -15.10 -4.53
CA LYS A 70 2.78 -16.47 -4.73
C LYS A 70 2.17 -17.22 -5.92
N PRO A 71 2.94 -18.16 -6.52
CA PRO A 71 2.42 -19.08 -7.54
C PRO A 71 1.63 -20.26 -6.92
N VAL A 72 0.86 -20.97 -7.74
CA VAL A 72 -0.07 -22.06 -7.34
C VAL A 72 0.61 -23.16 -6.51
N GLN A 73 1.79 -23.60 -6.95
CA GLN A 73 2.43 -24.84 -6.51
C GLN A 73 3.37 -24.64 -5.32
N VAL A 74 3.29 -23.48 -4.66
CA VAL A 74 4.25 -23.06 -3.66
C VAL A 74 3.55 -22.64 -2.38
N CYS A 75 4.05 -23.14 -1.26
CA CYS A 75 3.53 -22.81 0.07
C CYS A 75 4.04 -21.45 0.59
N GLY A 76 5.18 -20.96 0.09
CA GLY A 76 5.81 -19.71 0.51
C GLY A 76 5.36 -18.48 -0.27
N GLY A 77 5.04 -17.41 0.45
CA GLY A 77 4.84 -16.07 -0.10
C GLY A 77 6.13 -15.31 -0.39
N ASN A 78 6.12 -14.46 -1.42
CA ASN A 78 7.10 -13.39 -1.58
C ASN A 78 6.49 -12.05 -1.16
N LEU A 79 7.32 -11.07 -0.79
CA LEU A 79 6.85 -9.71 -0.53
C LEU A 79 6.21 -9.17 -1.80
N PHE A 80 4.97 -8.71 -1.71
CA PHE A 80 4.33 -7.93 -2.74
C PHE A 80 4.28 -6.47 -2.28
N TYR A 81 4.88 -5.57 -3.05
CA TYR A 81 4.96 -4.15 -2.71
C TYR A 81 4.54 -3.29 -3.90
N THR A 82 3.51 -2.48 -3.69
CA THR A 82 3.00 -1.56 -4.69
C THR A 82 2.98 -0.15 -4.13
N ARG A 83 3.46 0.81 -4.94
CA ARG A 83 3.34 2.24 -4.65
C ARG A 83 2.33 2.84 -5.60
N PHE A 84 1.42 3.62 -5.05
CA PHE A 84 0.47 4.44 -5.77
C PHE A 84 0.82 5.92 -5.64
N ASP A 85 0.42 6.73 -6.61
CA ASP A 85 0.42 8.18 -6.48
C ASP A 85 -0.88 8.68 -5.81
N GLN A 86 -1.01 10.00 -5.71
CA GLN A 86 -2.13 10.67 -5.05
C GLN A 86 -3.50 10.44 -5.70
N THR A 87 -3.54 10.15 -7.01
CA THR A 87 -4.78 9.79 -7.73
C THR A 87 -5.11 8.32 -7.59
N GLY A 88 -4.22 7.55 -6.95
CA GLY A 88 -4.31 6.10 -6.80
C GLY A 88 -3.86 5.34 -8.04
N ASP A 89 -3.12 5.98 -8.95
CA ASP A 89 -2.48 5.29 -10.08
C ASP A 89 -1.20 4.58 -9.63
N THR A 90 -0.93 3.43 -10.26
CA THR A 90 0.22 2.61 -9.91
C THR A 90 1.51 3.26 -10.41
N VAL A 91 2.38 3.65 -9.47
CA VAL A 91 3.73 4.14 -9.79
C VAL A 91 4.64 2.95 -10.10
N PHE A 92 4.59 1.92 -9.25
CA PHE A 92 5.28 0.66 -9.50
C PHE A 92 4.70 -0.48 -8.66
N THR A 93 4.97 -1.70 -9.12
CA THR A 93 4.77 -2.95 -8.37
C THR A 93 6.08 -3.73 -8.36
N ARG A 94 6.43 -4.32 -7.22
CA ARG A 94 7.63 -5.14 -7.04
C ARG A 94 7.33 -6.37 -6.21
N VAL A 95 8.00 -7.46 -6.58
CA VAL A 95 8.02 -8.70 -5.79
C VAL A 95 9.44 -8.99 -5.35
N TYR A 96 9.61 -9.23 -4.05
CA TYR A 96 10.90 -9.57 -3.47
C TYR A 96 10.85 -10.94 -2.80
N GLY A 97 11.66 -11.87 -3.30
CA GLY A 97 11.79 -13.22 -2.77
C GLY A 97 12.36 -14.18 -3.82
N THR A 98 11.98 -15.45 -3.77
CA THR A 98 12.47 -16.50 -4.68
C THR A 98 11.31 -17.16 -5.43
N PRO A 99 11.58 -17.88 -6.54
CA PRO A 99 10.53 -18.64 -7.23
C PRO A 99 9.81 -19.66 -6.34
N SER A 100 10.51 -20.21 -5.34
CA SER A 100 9.95 -21.16 -4.36
C SER A 100 9.27 -20.49 -3.16
N GLY A 101 9.19 -19.16 -3.14
CA GLY A 101 8.61 -18.42 -2.03
C GLY A 101 9.55 -18.34 -0.83
N ASN A 102 9.57 -17.20 -0.16
CA ASN A 102 10.40 -17.00 1.05
C ASN A 102 9.61 -17.16 2.35
N GLY A 103 8.34 -17.58 2.27
CA GLY A 103 7.46 -17.66 3.44
C GLY A 103 7.18 -16.30 4.07
N ALA A 104 7.39 -15.23 3.31
CA ALA A 104 7.41 -13.89 3.85
C ALA A 104 5.99 -13.38 4.05
N ASN A 105 5.65 -13.06 5.29
CA ASN A 105 4.32 -12.60 5.68
C ASN A 105 4.43 -11.16 6.19
N PHE A 106 4.24 -10.21 5.27
CA PHE A 106 4.36 -8.79 5.56
C PHE A 106 2.98 -8.17 5.76
N ASN A 107 2.63 -7.93 7.02
CA ASN A 107 1.32 -7.39 7.43
C ASN A 107 1.44 -6.06 8.18
N ASN A 108 2.63 -5.45 8.19
CA ASN A 108 2.87 -4.23 8.95
C ASN A 108 3.91 -3.34 8.24
N ILE A 109 3.43 -2.40 7.41
CA ILE A 109 4.23 -1.32 6.80
C ILE A 109 4.15 -0.04 7.63
N GLN A 110 3.15 0.09 8.51
CA GLN A 110 2.96 1.29 9.34
C GLN A 110 4.14 1.58 10.29
N ASN A 111 4.92 0.57 10.66
CA ASN A 111 6.15 0.74 11.45
C ASN A 111 7.40 1.08 10.62
N ALA A 112 7.36 0.93 9.28
CA ALA A 112 8.50 1.17 8.41
C ALA A 112 8.58 2.62 7.91
N ILE A 113 7.45 3.34 7.88
CA ILE A 113 7.39 4.72 7.38
C ILE A 113 6.46 5.54 8.28
N ARG A 114 6.96 5.86 9.47
CA ARG A 114 6.59 7.11 10.14
C ARG A 114 7.85 7.95 10.29
N ILE A 115 8.27 8.62 9.21
CA ILE A 115 8.97 9.89 9.37
C ILE A 115 7.90 10.92 9.75
N THR A 116 7.40 10.79 10.97
CA THR A 116 6.70 11.89 11.62
C THR A 116 7.78 12.71 12.27
N THR A 117 8.02 13.93 11.80
CA THR A 117 8.41 14.97 12.76
C THR A 117 7.14 15.64 13.26
N PRO A 118 6.84 15.57 14.57
CA PRO A 118 5.74 16.31 15.18
C PRO A 118 5.81 17.84 15.02
N SER A 119 6.88 18.40 14.45
CA SER A 119 7.05 19.84 14.21
C SER A 119 6.21 20.40 13.07
N ASP A 120 5.59 19.55 12.23
CA ASP A 120 4.79 20.00 11.08
C ASP A 120 3.30 20.20 11.41
N TRP A 121 2.91 19.96 12.67
CA TRP A 121 1.61 20.39 13.21
C TRP A 121 1.75 21.76 13.87
N VAL A 122 1.48 22.84 13.12
CA VAL A 122 1.28 24.19 13.69
C VAL A 122 -0.18 24.58 13.45
N PRO A 123 -1.05 24.62 14.49
CA PRO A 123 -2.45 24.96 14.28
C PRO A 123 -2.64 26.37 13.72
N TYR A 124 -1.76 27.32 14.05
CA TYR A 124 -1.74 28.68 13.48
C TYR A 124 -0.35 29.32 13.74
N GLY A 125 0.49 29.57 12.72
CA GLY A 125 1.78 30.28 12.86
C GLY A 125 2.74 30.11 11.66
N PRO A 126 3.68 31.05 11.40
CA PRO A 126 4.27 31.23 10.07
C PRO A 126 5.28 30.15 9.68
N ILE A 127 5.22 29.80 8.40
CA ILE A 127 6.00 28.79 7.69
C ILE A 127 7.52 29.01 7.83
N LEU A 128 8.24 27.99 8.29
CA LEU A 128 9.71 27.88 8.19
C LEU A 128 10.08 26.97 7.00
N PRO A 129 11.26 27.14 6.39
CA PRO A 129 11.58 26.54 5.08
C PRO A 129 11.84 25.03 5.15
N VAL A 130 11.38 24.35 4.10
CA VAL A 130 11.41 22.91 3.86
C VAL A 130 12.82 22.32 4.02
N ALA A 131 12.96 21.34 4.92
CA ALA A 131 14.18 20.54 5.03
C ALA A 131 14.21 19.46 3.92
N THR A 132 15.04 19.69 2.90
CA THR A 132 15.49 18.66 1.98
C THR A 132 16.57 17.82 2.66
N ASN A 133 16.30 16.52 2.89
CA ASN A 133 17.27 15.40 2.82
C ASN A 133 16.71 14.18 3.58
N ILE A 134 16.04 13.27 2.88
CA ILE A 134 15.82 11.91 3.37
C ILE A 134 17.02 11.07 2.90
N LYS A 135 17.84 10.59 3.85
CA LYS A 135 18.86 9.57 3.59
C LYS A 135 18.24 8.19 3.80
N TRP A 136 18.31 7.35 2.79
CA TRP A 136 18.08 5.91 2.92
C TRP A 136 19.35 5.29 3.51
N PHE A 137 19.25 4.57 4.63
CA PHE A 137 20.38 3.80 5.16
C PHE A 137 20.67 2.60 4.25
N GLY A 138 21.96 2.30 4.10
CA GLY A 138 22.50 1.21 3.27
C GLY A 138 22.53 -0.15 3.96
#